data_AF-A0A7V9P473-F1
#
_entry.id   AF-A0A7V9P473-F1
#
_cell.length_a   1.000
_cell.length_b   1.000
_cell.length_c   1.000
_cell.angle_alpha   90.00
_cell.angle_beta   90.00
_cell.angle_gamma   90.00
#
_symmetry.space_group_name_H-M   'P 1'
#
loop_
_entity.id
_entity.type
_entity.pdbx_description
1 polymer ?
#
loop_
_entity_poly.entity_id
_entity_poly.type
_entity_poly.pdbx_seq_one_letter_code
_entity_poly.pdbx_strand_id
1 'polypeptide(L)' 'MSFLDRLLGRKEPKAAEQKGDPHALDRDDDPRGGLQSDEYRKADPRDVVEEGGTVMSGPGGAPQEGMPLEERREQHPPQA' A
#
# COMPACT_ATOMS: atom_id res chain seq x y z
N MET A 1 14.94 -22.65 19.63
CA MET A 1 14.65 -21.21 19.73
C MET A 1 15.27 -20.69 21.01
N SER A 2 16.09 -19.63 20.93
CA SER A 2 16.93 -19.16 22.04
C SER A 2 16.25 -18.04 22.83
N PHE A 3 16.51 -17.98 24.14
CA PHE A 3 16.02 -16.95 25.06
C PHE A 3 16.41 -15.52 24.62
N LEU A 4 17.51 -15.40 23.87
CA LEU A 4 18.03 -14.14 23.34
C LEU A 4 17.10 -13.50 22.28
N ASP A 5 16.44 -14.29 21.43
CA ASP A 5 15.56 -13.75 20.39
C ASP A 5 14.32 -13.05 20.97
N ARG A 6 13.85 -13.54 22.13
CA ARG A 6 12.69 -12.96 22.84
C ARG A 6 13.00 -11.62 23.51
N LEU A 7 14.23 -11.42 23.98
CA LEU A 7 14.66 -10.16 24.60
C LEU A 7 14.90 -9.06 23.56
N LEU A 8 15.31 -9.43 22.34
CA LEU A 8 15.64 -8.49 21.25
C LEU A 8 14.43 -8.09 20.38
N GLY A 9 13.22 -8.58 20.68
CA GLY A 9 12.01 -8.19 19.94
C GLY A 9 12.01 -8.56 18.46
N ARG A 10 12.82 -9.54 18.05
CA ARG A 10 12.83 -10.04 16.66
C ARG A 10 11.49 -10.71 16.37
N LYS A 11 10.60 -10.00 15.67
CA LYS A 11 9.40 -10.57 15.06
C LYS A 11 9.78 -11.28 13.78
N GLU A 12 9.31 -12.51 13.62
CA GLU A 12 9.41 -13.22 12.35
C GLU A 12 8.62 -12.48 11.27
N PRO A 13 9.18 -12.31 10.05
CA PRO A 13 8.47 -11.66 8.95
C PRO A 13 7.23 -12.50 8.60
N LYS A 14 6.05 -11.88 8.69
CA LYS A 14 4.79 -12.56 8.36
C LYS A 14 4.56 -12.47 6.85
N ALA A 15 4.09 -13.54 6.23
CA ALA A 15 3.77 -13.56 4.79
C ALA A 15 2.73 -12.50 4.37
N ALA A 16 1.89 -12.06 5.31
CA ALA A 16 0.93 -10.96 5.11
C ALA A 16 1.56 -9.56 5.13
N GLU A 17 2.84 -9.44 5.47
CA GLU A 17 3.53 -8.16 5.63
C GLU A 17 4.42 -7.91 4.41
N GLN A 18 3.88 -7.22 3.40
CA GLN A 18 4.68 -6.72 2.28
C GLN A 18 5.45 -5.49 2.75
N LYS A 19 6.63 -5.73 3.34
CA LYS A 19 7.61 -4.70 3.69
C LYS A 19 8.73 -4.75 2.65
N GLY A 20 8.87 -3.69 1.86
CA GLY A 20 9.91 -3.58 0.85
C GLY A 20 9.91 -2.19 0.22
N ASP A 21 11.04 -1.82 -0.36
CA ASP A 21 11.16 -0.65 -1.21
C ASP A 21 10.30 -0.88 -2.48
N PRO A 22 9.32 -0.02 -2.79
CA PRO A 22 8.50 -0.17 -4.00
C PRO A 22 9.33 -0.10 -5.29
N HIS A 23 10.53 0.49 -5.24
CA HIS A 23 11.43 0.59 -6.38
C HIS A 23 12.38 -0.60 -6.55
N ALA A 24 12.35 -1.59 -5.64
CA ALA A 24 13.31 -2.71 -5.64
C ALA A 24 13.27 -3.57 -6.92
N LEU A 25 12.21 -3.49 -7.71
CA LEU A 25 12.01 -4.26 -8.94
C LEU A 25 12.01 -3.40 -10.21
N ASP A 26 12.37 -2.12 -10.11
CA ASP A 26 12.39 -1.21 -11.25
C ASP A 26 13.44 -1.66 -12.27
N ARG A 27 13.06 -1.62 -13.55
CA ARG A 27 13.92 -1.95 -14.69
C ARG A 27 13.62 -1.03 -15.86
N ASP A 28 14.65 -0.70 -16.63
CA ASP A 28 14.48 0.01 -17.89
C ASP A 28 13.63 -0.84 -18.86
N ASP A 29 12.67 -0.20 -19.54
CA ASP A 29 11.72 -0.82 -20.47
C ASP A 29 10.94 -2.01 -19.88
N ASP A 30 10.61 -1.98 -18.58
CA ASP A 30 9.82 -3.04 -17.95
C ASP A 30 8.41 -3.11 -18.57
N PRO A 31 7.99 -4.25 -19.14
CA PRO A 31 6.66 -4.38 -19.75
C PRO A 31 5.51 -4.27 -18.75
N ARG A 32 5.80 -4.37 -17.45
CA ARG A 32 4.81 -4.12 -16.37
C ARG A 32 4.58 -2.63 -16.14
N GLY A 33 5.40 -1.77 -16.73
CA GLY A 33 5.47 -0.35 -16.41
C GLY A 33 6.30 -0.08 -15.15
N GLY A 34 6.25 1.17 -14.71
CA GLY A 34 6.89 1.62 -13.48
C GLY A 34 5.91 1.77 -12.32
N LEU A 35 6.42 2.24 -11.18
CA LEU A 35 5.60 2.65 -10.07
C LEU A 35 4.74 3.87 -10.45
N GLN A 36 3.46 3.83 -10.11
CA GLN A 36 2.58 5.00 -10.23
C GLN A 36 3.11 6.18 -9.40
N SER A 37 2.79 7.40 -9.85
CA SER A 37 3.16 8.62 -9.13
C SER A 37 2.72 8.59 -7.66
N ASP A 38 3.50 9.23 -6.78
CA ASP A 38 3.16 9.28 -5.35
C ASP A 38 1.86 10.04 -5.08
N GLU A 39 1.59 11.06 -5.88
CA GLU A 39 0.35 11.82 -5.89
C GLU A 39 -0.84 10.92 -6.23
N TYR A 40 -0.80 10.20 -7.36
CA TYR A 40 -1.87 9.29 -7.74
C TYR A 40 -2.06 8.20 -6.68
N ARG A 41 -1.00 7.52 -6.22
CA ARG A 41 -1.11 6.42 -5.24
C ARG A 41 -1.78 6.80 -3.92
N LYS A 42 -1.72 8.07 -3.54
CA LYS A 42 -2.21 8.59 -2.25
C LYS A 42 -3.49 9.42 -2.38
N ALA A 43 -3.92 9.73 -3.60
CA ALA A 43 -5.12 10.52 -3.84
C ALA A 43 -6.39 9.81 -3.35
N ASP A 44 -7.40 10.57 -2.93
CA ASP A 44 -8.73 10.02 -2.68
C ASP A 44 -9.32 9.53 -4.01
N PRO A 45 -10.07 8.42 -4.03
CA PRO A 45 -10.75 7.96 -5.24
C PRO A 45 -11.65 9.01 -5.92
N ARG A 46 -12.08 10.05 -5.19
CA ARG A 46 -12.90 11.16 -5.70
C ARG A 46 -12.08 12.36 -6.16
N ASP A 47 -10.78 12.40 -5.88
CA ASP A 47 -9.90 13.47 -6.33
C ASP A 47 -9.65 13.38 -7.83
N VAL A 48 -9.35 14.52 -8.46
CA VAL A 48 -8.90 14.61 -9.85
C VAL A 48 -7.39 14.79 -9.85
N VAL A 49 -6.69 13.90 -10.56
CA VAL A 49 -5.23 13.89 -10.65
C VAL A 49 -4.82 13.94 -12.12
N GLU A 50 -3.75 14.67 -12.43
CA GLU A 50 -3.16 14.69 -13.78
C GLU A 50 -1.79 14.03 -13.77
N GLU A 51 -1.59 13.00 -14.60
CA GLU A 51 -0.31 12.30 -14.73
C GLU A 51 0.03 12.14 -16.21
N GLY A 52 1.23 12.59 -16.62
CA GLY A 52 1.69 12.49 -18.00
C GLY A 52 0.77 13.18 -19.02
N GLY A 53 0.09 14.26 -18.64
CA GLY A 53 -0.89 14.97 -19.47
C GLY A 53 -2.25 14.27 -19.58
N THR A 54 -2.47 13.21 -18.80
CA THR A 54 -3.75 12.49 -18.71
C THR A 54 -4.44 12.83 -17.40
N VAL A 55 -5.67 13.34 -17.49
CA VAL A 55 -6.51 13.64 -16.32
C VAL A 55 -7.35 12.42 -15.95
N MET A 56 -7.28 12.00 -14.69
CA MET A 56 -7.92 10.78 -14.17
C MET A 56 -8.56 11.06 -12.80
N SER A 57 -9.53 10.24 -12.38
CA SER A 57 -9.88 10.16 -10.97
C SER A 57 -8.78 9.47 -10.18
N GLY A 58 -8.69 9.71 -8.87
CA GLY A 58 -7.78 8.99 -7.98
C GLY A 58 -7.97 7.46 -8.01
N PRO A 59 -7.03 6.71 -7.41
CA PRO A 59 -6.97 5.25 -7.48
C PRO A 59 -8.19 4.61 -6.83
N GLY A 60 -8.81 3.68 -7.54
CA GLY A 60 -9.93 2.89 -7.00
C GLY A 60 -9.49 1.86 -5.95
N GLY A 61 -10.45 1.32 -5.20
CA GLY A 61 -10.24 0.19 -4.28
C GLY A 61 -10.17 0.54 -2.79
N ALA A 62 -10.02 1.80 -2.42
CA ALA A 62 -10.26 2.26 -1.05
C ALA A 62 -11.77 2.50 -0.86
N PRO A 63 -12.43 1.84 0.13
CA PRO A 63 -13.79 2.18 0.48
C PRO A 63 -13.93 3.68 0.77
N GLN A 64 -15.02 4.25 0.27
CA GLN A 64 -15.19 5.69 0.13
C GLN A 64 -15.91 6.32 1.32
N GLU A 65 -16.29 5.48 2.29
CA GLU A 65 -16.85 5.91 3.57
C GLU A 65 -15.79 6.80 4.23
N GLY A 66 -16.16 8.04 4.57
CA GLY A 66 -15.27 9.10 5.08
C GLY A 66 -14.70 8.84 6.47
N MET A 67 -14.39 7.58 6.73
CA MET A 67 -13.85 7.02 7.96
C MET A 67 -12.39 6.64 7.69
N PRO A 68 -11.46 6.95 8.61
CA PRO A 68 -10.07 6.50 8.55
C PRO A 68 -9.94 4.99 8.34
N LEU A 69 -8.85 4.56 7.71
CA LEU A 69 -8.58 3.14 7.44
C LEU A 69 -8.65 2.25 8.70
N GLU A 70 -8.14 2.75 9.83
CA GLU A 70 -8.08 1.97 11.07
C GLU A 70 -9.48 1.77 11.67
N GLU A 71 -10.33 2.80 11.69
CA GLU A 71 -11.73 2.68 12.14
C GLU A 71 -12.51 1.68 11.28
N ARG A 72 -12.22 1.61 9.98
CA ARG A 72 -12.83 0.63 9.09
C ARG A 72 -12.40 -0.79 9.39
N ARG A 73 -11.12 -1.03 9.70
CA ARG A 73 -10.62 -2.36 10.07
C ARG A 73 -11.28 -2.88 11.35
N GLU A 74 -11.62 -1.99 12.26
CA GLU A 74 -12.37 -2.33 13.47
C GLU A 74 -13.82 -2.73 13.16
N GLN A 75 -14.49 -2.02 12.23
CA GLN A 75 -15.86 -2.32 11.83
C GLN A 75 -15.97 -3.57 10.93
N HIS A 76 -15.00 -3.77 10.06
CA HIS A 76 -14.93 -4.90 9.13
C HIS A 76 -13.63 -5.68 9.37
N PRO A 77 -13.54 -6.44 10.48
CA PRO A 77 -12.37 -7.26 10.75
C PRO A 77 -12.16 -8.25 9.60
N PRO A 78 -10.89 -8.53 9.23
CA PRO A 78 -10.59 -9.50 8.19
C PRO A 78 -11.24 -10.83 8.55
N GLN A 79 -12.07 -11.36 7.67
CA GLN A 79 -12.71 -12.66 7.88
C GLN A 79 -11.64 -13.75 7.73
N ALA A 80 -11.60 -14.66 8.72
CA ALA A 80 -10.60 -15.74 8.82
C ALA A 80 -10.89 -16.88 7.85
#